data_AF-A0A7S3K771-F1
#
_entry.id   AF-A0A7S3K771-F1
#
_cell.length_a   1.000
_cell.length_b   1.000
_cell.length_c   1.000
_cell.angle_alpha   90.00
_cell.angle_beta   90.00
_cell.angle_gamma   90.00
#
_symmetry.space_group_name_H-M   'P 1'
#
loop_
_entity.id
_entity.type
_entity.pdbx_description
1 polymer ?
#
loop_
_entity_poly.entity_id
_entity_poly.type
_entity_poly.pdbx_seq_one_letter_code
_entity_poly.pdbx_strand_id
1 'polypeptide(L)'
;KFKENALFSAVDKLIQIQAFSDYITDRIEEEERIYDMKKLRESRKNREAFRELMDELVKDKKIKHNTQWKDIALLIKDDKRYHNVLLQSGSKPSDIFYDYIDIEKEKFNEHKTKFKNLLKTKSVRLGADISQEDFHKNLSEHTEYLEFPEDIRNLLYEYYINKVKPKSQRSKDSSKKRSKKHKRRHRRSRSRDRDRKRQEVEDGEYVS
;
A
#
# COMPACT_ATOMS: atom_id res chain seq x y z
N LYS A 1 44.79 28.37 -29.14
CA LYS A 1 46.18 28.35 -28.59
C LYS A 1 46.85 26.96 -28.62
N PHE A 2 46.40 25.98 -29.43
CA PHE A 2 47.06 24.65 -29.51
C PHE A 2 48.01 24.49 -30.71
N LYS A 3 47.81 25.25 -31.80
CA LYS A 3 48.62 25.16 -33.03
C LYS A 3 50.04 25.74 -32.90
N GLU A 4 50.29 26.58 -31.90
CA GLU A 4 51.61 27.21 -31.68
C GLU A 4 52.54 26.39 -30.79
N ASN A 5 52.08 25.25 -30.28
CA ASN A 5 52.87 24.43 -29.36
C ASN A 5 53.78 23.49 -30.16
N ALA A 6 55.09 23.71 -30.11
CA ALA A 6 56.08 22.95 -30.89
C ALA A 6 56.01 21.42 -30.64
N LEU A 7 55.60 21.02 -29.43
CA LEU A 7 55.38 19.62 -29.06
C LEU A 7 54.18 19.00 -29.76
N PHE A 8 53.14 19.79 -30.08
CA PHE A 8 51.94 19.31 -30.74
C PHE A 8 52.17 19.06 -32.23
N SER A 9 52.97 19.88 -32.90
CA SER A 9 53.31 19.69 -34.32
C SER A 9 54.28 18.52 -34.58
N ALA A 10 54.99 18.04 -33.57
CA ALA A 10 55.97 16.96 -33.67
C ALA A 10 55.35 15.55 -33.51
N VAL A 11 54.14 15.46 -32.96
CA VAL A 11 53.42 14.20 -32.71
C VAL A 11 52.67 13.76 -33.97
N ASP A 12 52.52 12.46 -34.18
CA ASP A 12 51.74 11.94 -35.31
C ASP A 12 50.29 12.47 -35.28
N LYS A 13 49.75 12.80 -36.45
CA LYS A 13 48.43 13.41 -36.62
C LYS A 13 47.32 12.50 -36.06
N LEU A 14 47.48 11.19 -36.15
CA LEU A 14 46.55 10.22 -35.57
C LEU A 14 46.52 10.31 -34.04
N ILE A 15 47.68 10.42 -33.40
CA ILE A 15 47.80 10.58 -31.94
C ILE A 15 47.20 11.92 -31.50
N GLN A 16 47.41 13.00 -32.28
CA GLN A 16 46.78 14.30 -32.01
C GLN A 16 45.25 14.23 -32.08
N ILE A 17 44.69 13.55 -33.08
CA ILE A 17 43.24 13.38 -33.25
C ILE A 17 42.68 12.53 -32.10
N GLN A 18 43.35 11.43 -31.73
CA GLN A 18 42.93 10.57 -30.63
C GLN A 18 42.90 11.35 -29.32
N ALA A 19 43.98 12.05 -28.96
CA ALA A 19 44.05 12.84 -27.73
C ALA A 19 42.99 13.95 -27.68
N PHE A 20 42.64 14.55 -28.82
CA PHE A 20 41.57 15.54 -28.89
C PHE A 20 40.17 14.92 -28.78
N SER A 21 39.95 13.74 -29.38
CA SER A 21 38.72 12.97 -29.24
C SER A 21 38.49 12.54 -27.79
N ASP A 22 39.53 12.03 -27.13
CA ASP A 22 39.49 11.64 -25.72
C ASP A 22 39.18 12.87 -24.85
N TYR A 23 39.87 14.00 -25.09
CA TYR A 23 39.59 15.26 -24.39
C TYR A 23 38.15 15.77 -24.57
N ILE A 24 37.59 15.70 -25.79
CA ILE A 24 36.19 16.08 -26.04
C ILE A 24 35.25 15.14 -25.29
N THR A 25 35.51 13.84 -25.33
CA THR A 25 34.68 12.82 -24.68
C THR A 25 34.69 13.04 -23.16
N ASP A 26 35.87 13.19 -22.56
CA ASP A 26 36.04 13.49 -21.13
C ASP A 26 35.29 14.77 -20.73
N ARG A 27 35.31 15.80 -21.59
CA ARG A 27 34.59 17.06 -21.35
C ARG A 27 33.08 16.88 -21.40
N ILE A 28 32.56 16.14 -22.37
CA ILE A 28 31.13 15.83 -22.48
C ILE A 28 30.68 15.02 -21.27
N GLU A 29 31.43 13.98 -20.89
CA GLU A 29 31.11 13.16 -19.71
C GLU A 29 31.13 13.96 -18.41
N GLU A 30 32.05 14.92 -18.26
CA GLU A 30 32.07 15.82 -17.10
C GLU A 30 30.85 16.75 -17.10
N GLU A 31 30.49 17.34 -18.25
CA GLU A 31 29.31 18.20 -18.37
C GLU A 31 28.01 17.44 -18.08
N GLU A 32 27.88 16.20 -18.59
CA GLU A 32 26.76 15.31 -18.30
C GLU A 32 26.69 14.95 -16.82
N ARG A 33 27.82 14.62 -16.18
CA ARG A 33 27.87 14.34 -14.74
C ARG A 33 27.44 15.56 -13.91
N ILE A 34 27.89 16.75 -14.26
CA ILE A 34 27.49 17.99 -13.56
C ILE A 34 25.98 18.24 -13.73
N TYR A 35 25.47 18.05 -14.94
CA TYR A 35 24.05 18.19 -15.26
C TYR A 35 23.18 17.20 -14.47
N ASP A 36 23.57 15.93 -14.44
CA ASP A 36 22.87 14.88 -13.69
C ASP A 36 22.90 15.13 -12.18
N MET A 37 24.03 15.59 -11.65
CA MET A 37 24.16 15.97 -10.24
C MET A 37 23.24 17.15 -9.89
N LYS A 38 23.11 18.14 -10.79
CA LYS A 38 22.18 19.26 -10.60
C LYS A 38 20.73 18.78 -10.62
N LYS A 39 20.36 17.95 -11.61
CA LYS A 39 19.02 17.36 -11.73
C LYS A 39 18.65 16.52 -10.50
N LEU A 40 19.60 15.75 -9.97
CA LEU A 40 19.40 14.97 -8.76
C LEU A 40 19.16 15.85 -7.53
N ARG A 41 19.91 16.96 -7.39
CA ARG A 41 19.72 17.92 -6.29
C ARG A 41 18.36 18.60 -6.37
N GLU A 42 17.94 19.03 -7.56
CA GLU A 42 16.60 19.59 -7.78
C GLU A 42 15.50 18.57 -7.50
N SER A 43 15.74 17.29 -7.83
CA SER A 43 14.80 16.22 -7.50
C SER A 43 14.63 16.00 -6.01
N ARG A 44 15.71 16.04 -5.24
CA ARG A 44 15.63 15.95 -3.77
C ARG A 44 14.79 17.08 -3.19
N LYS A 45 15.06 18.33 -3.60
CA LYS A 45 14.31 19.50 -3.12
C LYS A 45 12.82 19.43 -3.44
N ASN A 46 12.47 19.03 -4.66
CA ASN A 46 11.07 18.93 -5.06
C ASN A 46 10.34 17.81 -4.31
N ARG A 47 11.01 16.68 -4.05
CA ARG A 47 10.45 15.60 -3.23
C ARG A 47 10.29 16.00 -1.76
N GLU A 48 11.24 16.74 -1.20
CA GLU A 48 11.14 17.30 0.15
C GLU A 48 9.93 18.23 0.26
N ALA A 49 9.77 19.18 -0.68
CA ALA A 49 8.60 20.06 -0.71
C ALA A 49 7.27 19.29 -0.85
N PHE A 50 7.26 18.18 -1.60
CA PHE A 50 6.07 17.33 -1.69
C PHE A 50 5.78 16.56 -0.40
N ARG A 51 6.81 16.13 0.33
CA ARG A 51 6.65 15.53 1.66
C ARG A 51 6.09 16.53 2.67
N GLU A 52 6.54 17.77 2.64
CA GLU A 52 5.96 18.85 3.46
C GLU A 52 4.46 19.03 3.18
N LEU A 53 4.06 19.01 1.89
CA LEU A 53 2.65 19.03 1.51
C LEU A 53 1.88 17.82 2.08
N MET A 54 2.45 16.62 2.03
CA MET A 54 1.82 15.44 2.63
C MET A 54 1.69 15.57 4.15
N ASP A 55 2.70 16.10 4.84
CA ASP A 55 2.67 16.36 6.28
C ASP A 55 1.56 17.35 6.66
N GLU A 56 1.37 18.41 5.86
CA GLU A 56 0.26 19.36 6.01
C GLU A 56 -1.09 18.65 5.88
N LEU A 57 -1.26 17.79 4.85
CA LEU A 57 -2.49 17.03 4.65
C LEU A 57 -2.78 16.01 5.76
N VAL A 58 -1.74 15.44 6.37
CA VAL A 58 -1.85 14.57 7.54
C VAL A 58 -2.29 15.38 8.76
N LYS A 59 -1.70 16.55 9.00
CA LYS A 59 -2.09 17.46 10.10
C LYS A 59 -3.54 17.92 9.96
N ASP A 60 -3.97 18.18 8.74
CA ASP A 60 -5.36 18.53 8.39
C ASP A 60 -6.34 17.34 8.49
N LYS A 61 -5.85 16.13 8.82
CA LYS A 61 -6.64 14.89 8.91
C LYS A 61 -7.34 14.49 7.60
N LYS A 62 -6.84 14.96 6.46
CA LYS A 62 -7.33 14.60 5.12
C LYS A 62 -6.79 13.23 4.68
N ILE A 63 -5.59 12.89 5.13
CA ILE A 63 -4.99 11.55 4.97
C ILE A 63 -5.32 10.73 6.22
N LYS A 64 -6.06 9.63 6.03
CA LYS A 64 -6.42 8.62 7.02
C LYS A 64 -6.01 7.24 6.50
N HIS A 65 -6.05 6.23 7.35
CA HIS A 65 -5.64 4.85 7.01
C HIS A 65 -6.40 4.21 5.82
N ASN A 66 -7.57 4.73 5.43
CA ASN A 66 -8.40 4.23 4.32
C ASN A 66 -8.51 5.21 3.13
N THR A 67 -7.83 6.36 3.18
CA THR A 67 -7.88 7.37 2.12
C THR A 67 -7.30 6.81 0.82
N GLN A 68 -7.97 7.07 -0.30
CA GLN A 68 -7.51 6.65 -1.61
C GLN A 68 -6.62 7.72 -2.25
N TRP A 69 -5.60 7.27 -3.00
CA TRP A 69 -4.72 8.17 -3.74
C TRP A 69 -5.50 9.10 -4.69
N LYS A 70 -6.56 8.59 -5.33
CA LYS A 70 -7.38 9.38 -6.27
C LYS A 70 -7.97 10.63 -5.61
N ASP A 71 -8.45 10.50 -4.38
CA ASP A 71 -9.09 11.61 -3.66
C ASP A 71 -8.06 12.69 -3.29
N ILE A 72 -6.86 12.26 -2.86
CA ILE A 72 -5.76 13.18 -2.58
C ILE A 72 -5.23 13.81 -3.85
N ALA A 73 -5.04 13.04 -4.92
CA ALA A 73 -4.56 13.52 -6.21
C ALA A 73 -5.49 14.60 -6.79
N LEU A 74 -6.81 14.46 -6.63
CA LEU A 74 -7.78 15.47 -7.03
C LEU A 74 -7.68 16.75 -6.19
N LEU A 75 -7.36 16.62 -4.90
CA LEU A 75 -7.19 17.75 -3.99
C LEU A 75 -5.93 18.57 -4.29
N ILE A 76 -4.82 17.91 -4.61
CA ILE A 76 -3.50 18.53 -4.86
C ILE A 76 -3.22 18.82 -6.34
N LYS A 77 -4.21 18.58 -7.23
CA LYS A 77 -4.00 18.60 -8.69
C LYS A 77 -3.44 19.92 -9.21
N ASP A 78 -3.78 21.04 -8.55
CA ASP A 78 -3.41 22.40 -8.95
C ASP A 78 -2.15 22.90 -8.19
N ASP A 79 -1.56 22.06 -7.32
CA ASP A 79 -0.39 22.42 -6.52
C ASP A 79 0.91 22.29 -7.35
N LYS A 80 1.71 23.36 -7.35
CA LYS A 80 3.02 23.40 -8.00
C LYS A 80 3.97 22.31 -7.47
N ARG A 81 3.92 22.01 -6.17
CA ARG A 81 4.74 20.97 -5.53
C ARG A 81 4.42 19.59 -6.12
N TYR A 82 3.15 19.31 -6.41
CA TYR A 82 2.72 18.05 -7.04
C TYR A 82 3.21 17.94 -8.49
N HIS A 83 3.03 19.00 -9.30
CA HIS A 83 3.53 19.03 -10.68
C HIS A 83 5.05 18.86 -10.76
N ASN A 84 5.79 19.52 -9.88
CA ASN A 84 7.25 19.48 -9.86
C ASN A 84 7.81 18.07 -9.61
N VAL A 85 7.11 17.23 -8.82
CA VAL A 85 7.50 15.83 -8.61
C VAL A 85 7.05 14.95 -9.77
N LEU A 86 5.91 15.24 -10.39
CA LEU A 86 5.39 14.47 -11.52
C LEU A 86 6.30 14.53 -12.75
N LEU A 87 7.00 15.65 -12.95
CA LEU A 87 7.97 15.84 -14.04
C LEU A 87 9.32 15.13 -13.82
N GLN A 88 9.54 14.52 -12.64
CA GLN A 88 10.83 13.93 -12.28
C GLN A 88 10.81 12.41 -12.38
N SER A 89 11.93 11.86 -12.84
CA SER A 89 12.17 10.42 -12.85
C SER A 89 12.45 9.90 -11.43
N GLY A 90 11.77 8.81 -11.03
CA GLY A 90 12.00 8.07 -9.79
C GLY A 90 10.70 7.80 -9.03
N SER A 91 10.72 7.89 -7.70
CA SER A 91 9.55 7.59 -6.85
C SER A 91 8.36 8.44 -7.26
N LYS A 92 7.25 7.78 -7.58
CA LYS A 92 6.04 8.46 -8.01
C LYS A 92 5.42 9.19 -6.82
N PRO A 93 4.68 10.28 -7.02
CA PRO A 93 3.90 10.92 -5.96
C PRO A 93 3.00 9.94 -5.21
N SER A 94 2.47 8.92 -5.91
CA SER A 94 1.68 7.84 -5.30
C SER A 94 2.48 6.97 -4.34
N ASP A 95 3.74 6.69 -4.64
CA ASP A 95 4.59 5.83 -3.81
C ASP A 95 4.88 6.55 -2.49
N ILE A 96 5.23 7.84 -2.57
CA ILE A 96 5.42 8.69 -1.39
C ILE A 96 4.12 8.71 -0.56
N PHE A 97 2.96 8.86 -1.19
CA PHE A 97 1.67 8.81 -0.49
C PHE A 97 1.42 7.48 0.22
N TYR A 98 1.75 6.35 -0.41
CA TYR A 98 1.56 5.04 0.20
C TYR A 98 2.45 4.83 1.43
N ASP A 99 3.66 5.38 1.45
CA ASP A 99 4.51 5.39 2.65
C ASP A 99 3.79 6.05 3.84
N TYR A 100 3.15 7.21 3.62
CA TYR A 100 2.35 7.89 4.65
C TYR A 100 1.13 7.09 5.09
N ILE A 101 0.43 6.47 4.14
CA ILE A 101 -0.72 5.61 4.45
C ILE A 101 -0.31 4.42 5.30
N ASP A 102 0.85 3.82 5.03
CA ASP A 102 1.32 2.67 5.79
C ASP A 102 1.73 3.05 7.21
N ILE A 103 2.38 4.20 7.39
CA ILE A 103 2.62 4.78 8.72
C ILE A 103 1.31 5.00 9.48
N GLU A 104 0.29 5.56 8.82
CA GLU A 104 -1.00 5.84 9.47
C GLU A 104 -1.79 4.55 9.80
N LYS A 105 -1.68 3.52 8.96
CA LYS A 105 -2.21 2.17 9.26
C LYS A 105 -1.50 1.53 10.44
N GLU A 106 -0.18 1.70 10.54
CA GLU A 106 0.61 1.16 11.65
C GLU A 106 0.17 1.78 12.98
N LYS A 107 0.13 3.12 13.06
CA LYS A 107 -0.42 3.84 14.23
C LYS A 107 -1.81 3.33 14.59
N PHE A 108 -2.72 3.23 13.61
CA PHE A 108 -4.06 2.71 13.87
C PHE A 108 -4.05 1.26 14.37
N ASN A 109 -3.17 0.40 13.84
CA ASN A 109 -3.05 -0.99 14.29
C ASN A 109 -2.51 -1.11 15.72
N GLU A 110 -1.61 -0.23 16.14
CA GLU A 110 -1.15 -0.15 17.53
C GLU A 110 -2.30 0.19 18.47
N HIS A 111 -3.04 1.27 18.18
CA HIS A 111 -4.21 1.68 18.97
C HIS A 111 -5.28 0.60 19.01
N LYS A 112 -5.54 -0.06 17.87
CA LYS A 112 -6.47 -1.19 17.76
C LYS A 112 -6.03 -2.38 18.60
N THR A 113 -4.74 -2.63 18.75
CA THR A 113 -4.22 -3.72 19.58
C THR A 113 -4.42 -3.39 21.05
N LYS A 114 -4.10 -2.16 21.47
CA LYS A 114 -4.38 -1.64 22.82
C LYS A 114 -5.88 -1.72 23.14
N PHE A 115 -6.73 -1.28 22.22
CA PHE A 115 -8.18 -1.35 22.34
C PHE A 115 -8.71 -2.78 22.49
N LYS A 116 -8.20 -3.73 21.70
CA LYS A 116 -8.59 -5.16 21.86
C LYS A 116 -8.19 -5.72 23.21
N ASN A 117 -7.04 -5.31 23.74
CA ASN A 117 -6.58 -5.75 25.06
C ASN A 117 -7.47 -5.17 26.14
N LEU A 118 -7.84 -3.88 26.04
CA LEU A 118 -8.81 -3.24 26.93
C LEU A 118 -10.14 -4.00 26.98
N LEU A 119 -10.71 -4.33 25.82
CA LEU A 119 -11.97 -5.08 25.73
C LEU A 119 -11.88 -6.48 26.38
N LYS A 120 -10.72 -7.14 26.30
CA LYS A 120 -10.50 -8.46 26.91
C LYS A 120 -10.38 -8.36 28.42
N THR A 121 -9.52 -7.46 28.92
CA THR A 121 -9.24 -7.31 30.36
C THR A 121 -10.51 -6.92 31.11
N LYS A 122 -11.28 -5.97 30.56
CA LYS A 122 -12.48 -5.45 31.23
C LYS A 122 -13.75 -6.24 30.90
N SER A 123 -13.63 -7.32 30.11
CA SER A 123 -14.76 -8.18 29.69
C SER A 123 -15.97 -7.39 29.17
N VAL A 124 -15.72 -6.28 28.47
CA VAL A 124 -16.79 -5.35 28.05
C VAL A 124 -17.66 -6.04 27.01
N ARG A 125 -18.92 -6.33 27.38
CA ARG A 125 -19.92 -6.87 26.47
C ARG A 125 -20.68 -5.73 25.79
N LEU A 126 -20.07 -5.17 24.76
CA LEU A 126 -20.74 -4.22 23.88
C LEU A 126 -21.78 -4.97 23.03
N GLY A 127 -23.00 -4.41 22.93
CA GLY A 127 -24.10 -4.95 22.12
C GLY A 127 -23.87 -4.77 20.61
N ALA A 128 -24.47 -5.63 19.79
CA ALA A 128 -24.26 -5.63 18.34
C ALA A 128 -24.80 -4.38 17.61
N ASP A 129 -25.74 -3.66 18.24
CA ASP A 129 -26.42 -2.47 17.72
C ASP A 129 -26.13 -1.21 18.55
N ILE A 130 -24.94 -1.15 19.17
CA ILE A 130 -24.57 0.00 20.00
C ILE A 130 -24.37 1.27 19.15
N SER A 131 -24.99 2.37 19.57
CA SER A 131 -24.80 3.69 18.96
C SER A 131 -23.37 4.20 19.19
N GLN A 132 -22.93 5.17 18.39
CA GLN A 132 -21.59 5.76 18.57
C GLN A 132 -21.48 6.46 19.93
N GLU A 133 -22.53 7.17 20.35
CA GLU A 133 -22.58 7.87 21.65
C GLU A 133 -22.53 6.89 22.82
N ASP A 134 -23.31 5.80 22.76
CA ASP A 134 -23.31 4.78 23.81
C ASP A 134 -21.98 4.02 23.88
N PHE A 135 -21.32 3.83 22.73
CA PHE A 135 -19.99 3.21 22.67
C PHE A 135 -18.95 4.06 23.40
N HIS A 136 -18.91 5.36 23.11
CA HIS A 136 -18.01 6.28 23.79
C HIS A 136 -18.34 6.40 25.28
N LYS A 137 -19.63 6.47 25.65
CA LYS A 137 -20.05 6.56 27.05
C LYS A 137 -19.62 5.34 27.87
N ASN A 138 -19.89 4.13 27.37
CA ASN A 138 -19.49 2.90 28.06
C ASN A 138 -17.98 2.73 28.19
N LEU A 139 -17.21 3.22 27.20
CA LEU A 139 -15.75 3.14 27.24
C LEU A 139 -15.09 4.33 27.94
N SER A 140 -15.81 5.45 28.14
CA SER A 140 -15.31 6.63 28.87
C SER A 140 -15.06 6.34 30.36
N GLU A 141 -15.65 5.27 30.90
CA GLU A 141 -15.34 4.74 32.23
C GLU A 141 -13.89 4.21 32.35
N HIS A 142 -13.16 4.13 31.24
CA HIS A 142 -11.81 3.57 31.19
C HIS A 142 -10.80 4.64 30.80
N THR A 143 -9.87 4.90 31.70
CA THR A 143 -8.79 5.88 31.51
C THR A 143 -7.94 5.57 30.26
N GLU A 144 -7.73 4.29 29.95
CA GLU A 144 -6.98 3.85 28.77
C GLU A 144 -7.72 4.14 27.45
N TYR A 145 -9.04 4.33 27.50
CA TYR A 145 -9.82 4.73 26.33
C TYR A 145 -9.76 6.24 26.09
N LEU A 146 -9.76 7.03 27.17
CA LEU A 146 -9.64 8.48 27.11
C LEU A 146 -8.27 8.95 26.60
N GLU A 147 -7.22 8.14 26.77
CA GLU A 147 -5.89 8.39 26.23
C GLU A 147 -5.87 8.38 24.68
N PHE A 148 -6.84 7.71 24.04
CA PHE A 148 -6.91 7.72 22.58
C PHE A 148 -7.42 9.07 22.04
N PRO A 149 -6.80 9.61 20.97
CA PRO A 149 -7.36 10.74 20.23
C PRO A 149 -8.78 10.48 19.75
N GLU A 150 -9.61 11.53 19.70
CA GLU A 150 -11.04 11.44 19.31
C GLU A 150 -11.22 10.80 17.92
N ASP A 151 -10.38 11.16 16.95
CA ASP A 151 -10.46 10.60 15.60
C ASP A 151 -10.21 9.08 15.62
N ILE A 152 -9.24 8.65 16.43
CA ILE A 152 -8.89 7.23 16.58
C ILE A 152 -10.02 6.49 17.29
N ARG A 153 -10.67 7.09 18.30
CA ARG A 153 -11.84 6.49 18.96
C ARG A 153 -12.99 6.25 17.97
N ASN A 154 -13.24 7.20 17.06
CA ASN A 154 -14.25 7.03 16.00
C ASN A 154 -13.88 5.91 15.01
N LEU A 155 -12.61 5.80 14.63
CA LEU A 155 -12.12 4.70 13.78
C LEU A 155 -12.18 3.34 14.48
N LEU A 156 -11.99 3.28 15.80
CA LEU A 156 -12.16 2.07 16.61
C LEU A 156 -13.64 1.66 16.69
N TYR A 157 -14.57 2.62 16.76
CA TYR A 157 -16.01 2.34 16.65
C TYR A 157 -16.35 1.73 15.28
N GLU A 158 -15.88 2.35 14.19
CA GLU A 158 -16.06 1.82 12.84
C GLU A 158 -15.49 0.40 12.71
N TYR A 159 -14.30 0.16 13.27
CA TYR A 159 -13.72 -1.18 13.35
C TYR A 159 -14.60 -2.16 14.15
N TYR A 160 -15.14 -1.74 15.30
CA TYR A 160 -15.99 -2.58 16.15
C TYR A 160 -17.27 -2.99 15.39
N ILE A 161 -17.98 -2.04 14.81
CA ILE A 161 -19.18 -2.28 13.99
C ILE A 161 -18.86 -3.18 12.79
N ASN A 162 -17.77 -2.89 12.07
CA ASN A 162 -17.32 -3.69 10.93
C ASN A 162 -16.79 -5.08 11.31
N LYS A 163 -16.49 -5.38 12.58
CA LYS A 163 -16.14 -6.74 13.04
C LYS A 163 -17.35 -7.51 13.56
N VAL A 164 -18.32 -6.82 14.14
CA VAL A 164 -19.49 -7.44 14.78
C VAL A 164 -20.61 -7.69 13.76
N LYS A 165 -20.88 -6.75 12.83
CA LYS A 165 -21.88 -6.93 11.77
C LYS A 165 -21.58 -8.11 10.82
N PRO A 166 -20.36 -8.31 10.28
CA PRO A 166 -20.09 -9.46 9.44
C PRO A 166 -19.81 -10.74 10.22
N LYS A 167 -19.69 -10.76 11.56
CA LYS A 167 -19.72 -12.03 12.31
C LYS A 167 -21.13 -12.65 12.32
N SER A 168 -22.19 -11.84 12.28
CA SER A 168 -23.57 -12.34 12.11
C SER A 168 -23.84 -12.83 10.68
N GLN A 169 -23.18 -12.27 9.66
CA GLN A 169 -23.31 -12.71 8.25
C GLN A 169 -22.30 -13.78 7.80
N ARG A 170 -21.03 -13.73 8.19
CA ARG A 170 -20.01 -14.77 7.86
C ARG A 170 -20.29 -16.11 8.53
N SER A 171 -20.91 -16.12 9.71
CA SER A 171 -21.38 -17.36 10.34
C SER A 171 -22.50 -18.03 9.52
N LYS A 172 -23.38 -17.25 8.89
CA LYS A 172 -24.42 -17.74 7.99
C LYS A 172 -23.89 -18.16 6.61
N ASP A 173 -22.87 -17.49 6.06
CA ASP A 173 -22.35 -17.82 4.72
C ASP A 173 -21.30 -18.96 4.73
N SER A 174 -20.49 -19.07 5.80
CA SER A 174 -19.54 -20.18 5.97
C SER A 174 -20.25 -21.51 6.31
N SER A 175 -21.31 -21.47 7.12
CA SER A 175 -22.16 -22.65 7.40
C SER A 175 -22.93 -23.11 6.15
N LYS A 176 -23.48 -22.18 5.36
CA LYS A 176 -24.12 -22.50 4.06
C LYS A 176 -23.14 -23.04 3.02
N LYS A 177 -21.91 -22.52 2.94
CA LYS A 177 -20.86 -23.05 2.05
C LYS A 177 -20.39 -24.45 2.47
N ARG A 178 -20.21 -24.70 3.78
CA ARG A 178 -19.84 -26.04 4.30
C ARG A 178 -20.97 -27.06 4.10
N SER A 179 -22.24 -26.70 4.31
CA SER A 179 -23.38 -27.62 4.09
C SER A 179 -23.60 -27.92 2.60
N LYS A 180 -23.45 -26.94 1.71
CA LYS A 180 -23.50 -27.15 0.24
C LYS A 180 -22.35 -28.03 -0.26
N LYS A 181 -21.13 -27.86 0.26
CA LYS A 181 -19.97 -28.70 -0.08
C LYS A 181 -20.15 -30.13 0.42
N HIS A 182 -20.69 -30.32 1.63
CA HIS A 182 -21.01 -31.63 2.19
C HIS A 182 -22.11 -32.35 1.40
N LYS A 183 -23.23 -31.68 1.07
CA LYS A 183 -24.31 -32.24 0.23
C LYS A 183 -23.82 -32.59 -1.19
N ARG A 184 -22.95 -31.78 -1.80
CA ARG A 184 -22.35 -32.07 -3.12
C ARG A 184 -21.42 -33.28 -3.08
N ARG A 185 -20.59 -33.43 -2.04
CA ARG A 185 -19.74 -34.62 -1.83
C ARG A 185 -20.59 -35.87 -1.66
N HIS A 186 -21.62 -35.82 -0.83
CA HIS A 186 -22.52 -36.95 -0.60
C HIS A 186 -23.30 -37.36 -1.86
N ARG A 187 -23.74 -36.41 -2.70
CA ARG A 187 -24.39 -36.70 -3.99
C ARG A 187 -23.43 -37.34 -5.00
N ARG A 188 -22.18 -36.86 -5.06
CA ARG A 188 -21.14 -37.41 -5.95
C ARG A 188 -20.73 -38.83 -5.56
N SER A 189 -20.58 -39.11 -4.27
CA SER A 189 -20.31 -40.48 -3.78
C SER A 189 -21.45 -41.44 -4.16
N ARG A 190 -22.71 -41.03 -3.95
CA ARG A 190 -23.88 -41.85 -4.35
C ARG A 190 -24.01 -42.08 -5.86
N SER A 191 -23.58 -41.12 -6.69
CA SER A 191 -23.54 -41.30 -8.15
C SER A 191 -22.48 -42.32 -8.52
N ARG A 192 -21.26 -42.17 -8.00
CA ARG A 192 -20.15 -43.10 -8.28
C ARG A 192 -20.44 -44.52 -7.82
N ASP A 193 -21.09 -44.70 -6.67
CA ASP A 193 -21.50 -46.04 -6.21
C ASP A 193 -22.58 -46.66 -7.10
N ARG A 194 -23.46 -45.85 -7.72
CA ARG A 194 -24.43 -46.34 -8.71
C ARG A 194 -23.78 -46.69 -10.03
N ASP A 195 -22.85 -45.86 -10.49
CA ASP A 195 -22.15 -46.07 -11.76
C ASP A 195 -21.22 -47.29 -11.66
N ARG A 196 -20.54 -47.47 -10.52
CA ARG A 196 -19.74 -48.66 -10.23
C ARG A 196 -20.59 -49.93 -10.18
N LYS A 197 -21.75 -49.89 -9.52
CA LYS A 197 -22.69 -51.03 -9.53
C LYS A 197 -23.27 -51.33 -10.91
N ARG A 198 -23.34 -50.36 -11.82
CA ARG A 198 -23.75 -50.60 -13.22
C ARG A 198 -22.64 -51.27 -14.01
N GLN A 199 -21.40 -50.79 -13.87
CA GLN A 199 -20.24 -51.42 -14.52
C GLN A 199 -20.00 -52.85 -14.01
N GLU A 200 -20.13 -53.11 -12.71
CA GLU A 200 -19.98 -54.47 -12.16
C GLU A 200 -21.04 -55.46 -12.69
N VAL A 201 -22.19 -54.96 -13.17
CA VAL A 201 -23.24 -55.78 -13.81
C VAL A 201 -22.94 -55.96 -15.32
N GLU A 202 -22.51 -54.91 -16.02
CA GLU A 202 -22.14 -54.97 -17.44
C GLU A 202 -20.86 -55.80 -17.68
N ASP A 203 -19.85 -55.68 -16.82
CA ASP A 203 -18.60 -56.45 -16.89
C ASP A 203 -18.83 -57.91 -16.46
N GLY A 204 -19.84 -58.18 -15.63
CA GLY A 204 -20.25 -59.53 -15.25
C GLY A 204 -21.05 -60.26 -16.33
N GLU A 205 -21.74 -59.54 -17.22
CA GLU A 205 -22.46 -60.09 -18.37
C GLU A 205 -21.53 -60.45 -19.55
N TYR A 206 -20.27 -59.99 -19.56
CA TYR A 206 -19.31 -60.23 -20.66
C TYR A 206 -18.30 -61.36 -20.41
N VAL A 207 -18.36 -62.04 -19.25
CA VAL A 207 -17.44 -63.15 -18.89
C VAL A 207 -18.20 -64.47 -18.66
N SER A 208 -19.28 -64.71 -19.40
CA SER A 208 -19.90 -66.04 -19.52
C SER A 208 -20.15 -66.42 -20.97
#